data_AF-A0A2G9YT68-F1
#
_entry.id   AF-A0A2G9YT68-F1
#
_cell.length_a   1.000
_cell.length_b   1.000
_cell.length_c   1.000
_cell.angle_alpha   90.00
_cell.angle_beta   90.00
_cell.angle_gamma   90.00
#
_symmetry.space_group_name_H-M   'P 1'
#
loop_
_entity.id
_entity.type
_entity.pdbx_description
1 polymer ?
#
loop_
_entity_poly.entity_id
_entity_poly.type
_entity_poly.pdbx_seq_one_letter_code
_entity_poly.pdbx_strand_id
1 'polypeptide(L)'
;MKNLSSVVVLLFLFAWTAAAAADKIDVNTAPLEDLVKIIHIGEVRAKELISLRPFSSLDDLARIKGIGQAKVEDIKNEGLAWVGHEEKLAEIKPQLEKPEPVTYPPGIVINEILPSPEGPDETEEWIEIFNQNNFEVNLAGWQITDTEGATKTYTFPRETQIGPEGFLVLSRPTSKITLNN
;
A
#
# COMPACT_ATOMS: atom_id res chain seq x y z
N MET A 1 -51.20 -58.22 -34.95
CA MET A 1 -51.65 -58.62 -33.60
C MET A 1 -50.70 -58.02 -32.58
N LYS A 2 -51.27 -57.26 -31.64
CA LYS A 2 -50.74 -56.79 -30.34
C LYS A 2 -49.77 -55.57 -30.29
N ASN A 3 -50.39 -54.41 -30.00
CA ASN A 3 -50.03 -53.32 -29.06
C ASN A 3 -48.85 -53.56 -28.07
N LEU A 4 -48.13 -52.57 -27.53
CA LEU A 4 -48.58 -51.36 -26.81
C LEU A 4 -47.41 -50.38 -26.52
N SER A 5 -47.75 -49.10 -26.35
CA SER A 5 -46.94 -47.93 -25.94
C SER A 5 -46.08 -48.08 -24.67
N SER A 6 -44.99 -47.30 -24.60
CA SER A 6 -44.59 -46.60 -23.37
C SER A 6 -43.74 -45.36 -23.65
N VAL A 7 -44.19 -44.24 -23.10
CA VAL A 7 -43.58 -42.91 -23.05
C VAL A 7 -42.43 -42.93 -22.04
N VAL A 8 -41.28 -42.31 -22.33
CA VAL A 8 -40.36 -41.81 -21.28
C VAL A 8 -39.93 -40.38 -21.61
N VAL A 9 -40.08 -39.58 -20.56
CA VAL A 9 -40.02 -38.13 -20.41
C VAL A 9 -38.63 -37.54 -20.72
N LEU A 10 -38.62 -36.41 -21.44
CA LEU A 10 -37.49 -35.48 -21.51
C LEU A 10 -37.35 -34.75 -20.16
N LEU A 11 -36.19 -34.88 -19.50
CA LEU A 11 -35.77 -34.03 -18.39
C LEU A 11 -34.36 -33.51 -18.70
N PHE A 12 -34.28 -32.20 -18.89
CA PHE A 12 -33.04 -31.42 -18.98
C PHE A 12 -32.29 -31.42 -17.63
N LEU A 13 -30.99 -31.10 -17.71
CA LEU A 13 -30.07 -30.61 -16.66
C LEU A 13 -29.15 -31.65 -15.99
N PHE A 14 -27.87 -31.64 -16.37
CA PHE A 14 -26.74 -31.31 -15.48
C PHE A 14 -25.50 -31.10 -16.34
N ALA A 15 -25.25 -29.87 -16.79
CA ALA A 15 -24.31 -28.95 -16.13
C ALA A 15 -22.84 -29.40 -16.30
N TRP A 16 -22.18 -28.75 -17.27
CA TRP A 16 -20.86 -28.17 -17.16
C TRP A 16 -19.82 -29.01 -16.40
N THR A 17 -18.94 -29.70 -17.13
CA THR A 17 -17.62 -30.04 -16.58
C THR A 17 -16.82 -28.75 -16.44
N ALA A 18 -17.03 -28.02 -15.34
CA ALA A 18 -16.04 -27.09 -14.87
C ALA A 18 -14.95 -27.96 -14.24
N ALA A 19 -13.78 -28.00 -14.87
CA ALA A 19 -12.57 -28.28 -14.12
C ALA A 19 -12.45 -27.15 -13.10
N ALA A 20 -12.97 -27.36 -11.89
CA ALA A 20 -12.73 -26.47 -10.78
C ALA A 20 -11.24 -26.57 -10.48
N ALA A 21 -10.48 -25.55 -10.85
CA ALA A 21 -9.19 -25.32 -10.22
C ALA A 21 -9.46 -25.34 -8.71
N ALA A 22 -8.85 -26.28 -8.00
CA ALA A 22 -8.96 -26.33 -6.55
C ALA A 22 -8.29 -25.05 -6.03
N ASP A 23 -9.09 -24.08 -5.61
CA ASP A 23 -8.61 -22.88 -4.93
C ASP A 23 -7.95 -23.34 -3.63
N LYS A 24 -6.61 -23.41 -3.63
CA LYS A 24 -5.84 -23.78 -2.45
C LYS A 24 -6.15 -22.77 -1.33
N ILE A 25 -6.40 -23.28 -0.13
CA ILE A 25 -6.75 -22.51 1.05
C ILE A 25 -5.48 -22.03 1.73
N ASP A 26 -5.24 -20.72 1.72
CA ASP A 26 -4.11 -20.12 2.44
C ASP A 26 -4.40 -20.08 3.93
N VAL A 27 -3.63 -20.83 4.72
CA VAL A 27 -3.83 -20.92 6.18
C VAL A 27 -3.68 -19.56 6.88
N ASN A 28 -2.92 -18.62 6.30
CA ASN A 28 -2.69 -17.30 6.89
C ASN A 28 -3.81 -16.29 6.61
N THR A 29 -4.55 -16.44 5.51
CA THR A 29 -5.52 -15.42 5.07
C THR A 29 -6.95 -15.93 4.97
N ALA A 30 -7.16 -17.23 4.75
CA ALA A 30 -8.49 -17.80 4.53
C ALA A 30 -9.47 -17.52 5.67
N PRO A 31 -10.75 -17.27 5.38
CA PRO A 31 -11.79 -17.14 6.40
C PRO A 31 -12.05 -18.48 7.10
N LEU A 32 -12.71 -18.42 8.27
CA LEU A 32 -13.03 -19.61 9.07
C LEU A 32 -13.75 -20.70 8.26
N GLU A 33 -14.68 -20.29 7.39
CA GLU A 33 -15.49 -21.18 6.55
C GLU A 33 -14.68 -21.97 5.50
N ASP A 34 -13.53 -21.44 5.09
CA ASP A 34 -12.63 -22.13 4.18
C ASP A 34 -11.69 -23.04 4.94
N LEU A 35 -11.17 -22.59 6.09
CA LEU A 35 -10.29 -23.41 6.93
C LEU A 35 -10.95 -24.72 7.38
N VAL A 36 -12.27 -24.72 7.62
CA VAL A 36 -12.98 -25.93 8.05
C VAL A 36 -13.12 -27.00 6.96
N LYS A 37 -12.76 -26.68 5.72
CA LYS A 37 -12.73 -27.62 4.59
C LYS A 37 -11.47 -28.48 4.59
N ILE A 38 -10.41 -28.05 5.27
CA ILE A 38 -9.14 -28.78 5.39
C ILE A 38 -9.32 -29.99 6.32
N ILE A 39 -8.83 -31.16 5.94
CA ILE A 39 -8.91 -32.34 6.81
C ILE A 39 -8.28 -32.08 8.18
N HIS A 40 -8.84 -32.71 9.21
CA HIS A 40 -8.47 -32.53 10.62
C HIS A 40 -8.67 -31.11 11.19
N ILE A 41 -9.04 -30.11 10.40
CA ILE A 41 -9.31 -28.73 10.84
C ILE A 41 -10.83 -28.53 11.00
N GLY A 42 -11.37 -28.92 12.15
CA GLY A 42 -12.75 -28.55 12.53
C GLY A 42 -12.82 -27.11 13.08
N GLU A 43 -14.03 -26.61 13.33
CA GLU A 43 -14.27 -25.21 13.76
C GLU A 43 -13.39 -24.77 14.95
N VAL A 44 -13.21 -25.63 15.96
CA VAL A 44 -12.36 -25.33 17.13
C VAL A 44 -10.90 -25.09 16.73
N ARG A 45 -10.35 -25.94 15.86
CA ARG A 45 -8.97 -25.82 15.40
C ARG A 45 -8.81 -24.70 14.40
N ALA A 46 -9.81 -24.44 13.57
CA ALA A 46 -9.80 -23.31 12.64
C ALA A 46 -9.75 -21.96 13.39
N LYS A 47 -10.48 -21.80 14.50
CA LYS A 47 -10.40 -20.62 15.36
C LYS A 47 -9.03 -20.47 16.04
N GLU A 48 -8.47 -21.58 16.51
CA GLU A 48 -7.12 -21.60 17.10
C GLU A 48 -6.05 -21.27 16.06
N LEU A 49 -6.16 -21.82 14.84
CA LEU A 49 -5.33 -21.50 13.70
C LEU A 49 -5.36 -20.00 13.41
N ILE A 50 -6.54 -19.39 13.28
CA ILE A 50 -6.68 -17.93 13.06
C ILE A 50 -5.97 -17.13 14.15
N SER A 51 -6.07 -17.57 15.41
CA SER A 51 -5.47 -16.90 16.56
C SER A 51 -3.94 -17.05 16.62
N LEU A 52 -3.38 -18.09 15.99
CA LEU A 52 -1.96 -18.42 15.98
C LEU A 52 -1.20 -17.93 14.73
N ARG A 53 -1.92 -17.36 13.76
CA ARG A 53 -1.34 -16.74 12.58
C ARG A 53 -0.25 -15.72 12.97
N PRO A 54 0.82 -15.60 12.16
CA PRO A 54 1.09 -16.33 10.92
C PRO A 54 1.81 -17.67 11.12
N PHE A 55 1.74 -18.51 10.11
CA PHE A 55 2.50 -19.75 9.93
C PHE A 55 3.47 -19.56 8.76
N SER A 56 4.72 -20.02 8.90
CA SER A 56 5.75 -19.91 7.85
C SER A 56 5.79 -21.17 6.97
N SER A 57 5.23 -22.27 7.46
CA SER A 57 5.12 -23.53 6.75
C SER A 57 3.89 -24.32 7.23
N LEU A 58 3.45 -25.32 6.46
CA LEU A 58 2.40 -26.23 6.91
C LEU A 58 2.83 -27.04 8.15
N ASP A 59 4.15 -27.23 8.35
CA ASP A 59 4.69 -27.90 9.54
C ASP A 59 4.40 -27.14 10.84
N ASP A 60 4.28 -25.81 10.76
CA ASP A 60 3.96 -24.98 11.92
C ASP A 60 2.53 -25.19 12.43
N LEU A 61 1.64 -25.83 11.66
CA LEU A 61 0.30 -26.20 12.12
C LEU A 61 0.34 -27.15 13.33
N ALA A 62 1.46 -27.84 13.55
CA ALA A 62 1.67 -28.65 14.74
C ALA A 62 1.65 -27.86 16.07
N ARG A 63 1.69 -26.51 16.01
CA ARG A 63 1.49 -25.62 17.17
C ARG A 63 0.04 -25.66 17.69
N ILE A 64 -0.93 -26.03 16.85
CA ILE A 64 -2.35 -26.10 17.20
C ILE A 64 -2.60 -27.36 18.05
N LYS A 65 -3.32 -27.20 19.16
CA LYS A 65 -3.60 -28.32 20.06
C LYS A 65 -4.34 -29.45 19.32
N GLY A 66 -3.72 -30.63 19.31
CA GLY A 66 -4.29 -31.85 18.71
C GLY A 66 -4.09 -31.97 17.19
N ILE A 67 -3.27 -31.11 16.59
CA ILE A 67 -2.64 -31.31 15.28
C ILE A 67 -1.19 -31.73 15.54
N GLY A 68 -0.91 -33.03 15.37
CA GLY A 68 0.47 -33.55 15.43
C GLY A 68 1.04 -33.76 14.03
N GLN A 69 2.32 -34.11 13.94
CA GLN A 69 3.05 -34.30 12.67
C GLN A 69 2.34 -35.26 11.70
N ALA A 70 1.73 -36.35 12.19
CA ALA A 70 0.96 -37.27 11.34
C ALA A 70 -0.23 -36.57 10.65
N LYS A 71 -0.94 -35.69 11.35
CA LYS A 71 -2.08 -34.94 10.77
C LYS A 71 -1.62 -33.82 9.84
N VAL A 72 -0.47 -33.21 10.13
CA VAL A 72 0.16 -32.24 9.23
C VAL A 72 0.50 -32.92 7.91
N GLU A 73 1.04 -34.14 7.95
CA GLU A 73 1.34 -34.90 6.74
C GLU A 73 0.08 -35.25 5.95
N ASP A 74 -1.00 -35.66 6.64
CA ASP A 74 -2.30 -35.84 5.98
C ASP A 74 -2.75 -34.54 5.27
N ILE A 75 -2.68 -33.39 5.95
CA ILE A 75 -3.05 -32.07 5.40
C ILE A 75 -2.21 -31.69 4.18
N LYS A 76 -0.90 -32.01 4.19
CA LYS A 76 -0.02 -31.80 3.04
C LYS A 76 -0.44 -32.67 1.86
N ASN A 77 -0.76 -33.94 2.11
CA ASN A 77 -1.17 -34.91 1.10
C ASN A 77 -2.56 -34.61 0.52
N GLU A 78 -3.43 -33.93 1.27
CA GLU A 78 -4.71 -33.40 0.76
C GLU A 78 -4.50 -32.35 -0.35
N GLY A 79 -3.41 -31.58 -0.28
CA GLY A 79 -3.07 -30.58 -1.30
C GLY A 79 -4.00 -29.36 -1.35
N LEU A 80 -4.98 -29.27 -0.44
CA LEU A 80 -5.88 -28.13 -0.31
C LEU A 80 -5.24 -26.97 0.47
N ALA A 81 -4.51 -27.27 1.54
CA ALA A 81 -3.87 -26.25 2.34
C ALA A 81 -2.54 -25.81 1.72
N TRP A 82 -2.26 -24.52 1.78
CA TRP A 82 -0.93 -23.98 1.52
C TRP A 82 -0.64 -22.83 2.47
N VAL A 83 0.65 -22.52 2.64
CA VAL A 83 1.08 -21.26 3.24
C VAL A 83 1.44 -20.34 2.10
N GLY A 84 0.73 -19.22 1.99
CA GLY A 84 1.16 -18.11 1.15
C GLY A 84 2.63 -17.79 1.39
N HIS A 85 3.48 -17.86 0.36
CA HIS A 85 4.61 -16.93 0.33
C HIS A 85 3.98 -15.54 0.35
N GLU A 86 4.54 -14.57 1.07
CA GLU A 86 4.08 -13.17 1.12
C GLU A 86 4.19 -12.45 -0.24
N GLU A 87 3.86 -13.11 -1.35
CA GLU A 87 3.65 -12.46 -2.62
C GLU A 87 2.24 -11.86 -2.61
N LYS A 88 2.22 -10.55 -2.33
CA LYS A 88 1.19 -9.59 -2.73
C LYS A 88 0.14 -9.18 -1.70
N LEU A 89 0.53 -8.93 -0.44
CA LEU A 89 -0.13 -7.92 0.42
C LEU A 89 0.85 -7.18 1.37
N ALA A 90 2.16 -7.43 1.24
CA ALA A 90 3.20 -6.73 1.99
C ALA A 90 3.55 -5.32 1.45
N GLU A 91 2.82 -4.81 0.45
CA GLU A 91 3.02 -3.45 -0.10
C GLU A 91 2.23 -2.36 0.64
N ILE A 92 1.54 -2.65 1.76
CA ILE A 92 0.84 -1.61 2.54
C ILE A 92 1.04 -1.72 4.07
N LYS A 93 2.22 -2.15 4.51
CA LYS A 93 2.75 -1.70 5.82
C LYS A 93 3.71 -0.54 5.52
N PRO A 94 3.63 0.61 6.20
CA PRO A 94 4.67 1.63 6.10
C PRO A 94 5.97 0.94 6.50
N GLN A 95 6.78 0.61 5.50
CA GLN A 95 8.14 0.20 5.77
C GLN A 95 8.75 1.38 6.52
N LEU A 96 9.36 1.12 7.67
CA LEU A 96 10.44 1.99 8.17
C LEU A 96 11.59 1.86 7.17
N GLU A 97 11.36 2.33 5.94
CA GLU A 97 12.41 2.61 4.98
C GLU A 97 13.26 3.66 5.66
N LYS A 98 14.49 3.26 6.03
CA LYS A 98 15.59 4.22 6.08
C LYS A 98 15.41 5.10 4.84
N PRO A 99 15.13 6.40 4.97
CA PRO A 99 14.69 7.20 3.85
C PRO A 99 15.73 7.02 2.74
N GLU A 100 15.28 6.57 1.57
CA GLU A 100 16.15 6.58 0.41
C GLU A 100 16.73 7.99 0.30
N PRO A 101 18.02 8.13 -0.06
CA PRO A 101 18.63 9.44 -0.18
C PRO A 101 17.78 10.27 -1.15
N VAL A 102 17.11 11.29 -0.61
CA VAL A 102 16.29 12.19 -1.41
C VAL A 102 17.23 12.90 -2.37
N THR A 103 17.09 12.59 -3.65
CA THR A 103 17.86 13.26 -4.70
C THR A 103 17.07 14.49 -5.13
N TYR A 104 17.65 15.66 -4.87
CA TYR A 104 17.07 16.92 -5.30
C TYR A 104 17.52 17.24 -6.73
N PRO A 105 16.60 17.44 -7.69
CA PRO A 105 16.98 17.96 -8.99
C PRO A 105 17.72 19.30 -8.84
N PRO A 106 18.87 19.49 -9.51
CA PRO A 106 19.54 20.79 -9.56
C PRO A 106 18.68 21.81 -10.32
N GLY A 107 19.07 23.09 -10.32
CA GLY A 107 18.42 24.11 -11.15
C GLY A 107 17.19 24.79 -10.53
N ILE A 108 16.85 24.48 -9.27
CA ILE A 108 15.96 25.31 -8.47
C ILE A 108 16.80 26.34 -7.71
N VAL A 109 16.56 27.62 -8.00
CA VAL A 109 17.34 28.73 -7.44
C VAL A 109 16.42 29.78 -6.84
N ILE A 110 16.90 30.49 -5.82
CA ILE A 110 16.31 31.76 -5.42
C ILE A 110 16.72 32.78 -6.48
N ASN A 111 15.73 33.33 -7.20
CA ASN A 111 15.97 34.25 -8.29
C ASN A 111 16.03 35.70 -7.79
N GLU A 112 15.06 36.09 -6.98
CA GLU A 112 14.92 37.45 -6.48
C GLU A 112 14.35 37.46 -5.06
N ILE A 113 14.67 38.52 -4.31
CA ILE A 113 14.09 38.82 -2.99
C ILE A 113 13.70 40.29 -2.96
N LEU A 114 12.57 40.60 -2.33
CA LEU A 114 12.14 41.97 -2.06
C LEU A 114 12.00 42.18 -0.53
N PRO A 115 13.08 42.56 0.17
CA PRO A 115 13.06 42.72 1.63
C PRO A 115 12.47 44.06 2.11
N SER A 116 12.42 45.10 1.27
CA SER A 116 11.89 46.42 1.62
C SER A 116 11.00 46.93 0.48
N PRO A 117 9.74 46.45 0.39
CA PRO A 117 8.76 46.94 -0.57
C PRO A 117 8.40 48.41 -0.32
N GLU A 118 7.80 49.09 -1.31
CA GLU A 118 7.27 50.45 -1.11
C GLU A 118 6.05 50.47 -0.17
N GLY A 119 5.27 49.39 -0.13
CA GLY A 119 4.15 49.20 0.79
C GLY A 119 4.55 48.46 2.08
N PRO A 120 3.59 47.86 2.80
CA PRO A 120 3.87 47.25 4.09
C PRO A 120 4.72 45.98 3.94
N ASP A 121 5.87 45.97 4.59
CA ASP A 121 6.76 44.82 4.76
C ASP A 121 5.98 43.53 5.12
N GLU A 122 4.98 43.64 6.01
CA GLU A 122 4.18 42.51 6.49
C GLU A 122 3.41 41.75 5.41
N THR A 123 3.17 42.39 4.27
CA THR A 123 2.34 41.85 3.19
C THR A 123 3.03 41.84 1.84
N GLU A 124 4.03 42.70 1.63
CA GLU A 124 4.63 42.92 0.32
C GLU A 124 6.08 42.42 0.21
N GLU A 125 6.68 41.91 1.29
CA GLU A 125 7.91 41.14 1.19
C GLU A 125 7.67 39.83 0.44
N TRP A 126 8.60 39.44 -0.44
CA TRP A 126 8.52 38.16 -1.13
C TRP A 126 9.89 37.60 -1.54
N ILE A 127 9.90 36.30 -1.78
CA ILE A 127 11.02 35.52 -2.32
C ILE A 127 10.52 34.87 -3.62
N GLU A 128 11.27 35.01 -4.70
CA GLU A 128 10.98 34.32 -5.96
C GLU A 128 11.96 33.16 -6.17
N ILE A 129 11.39 32.05 -6.62
CA ILE A 129 12.10 30.82 -6.93
C ILE A 129 11.93 30.56 -8.40
N PHE A 130 13.03 30.30 -9.09
CA PHE A 130 13.05 29.99 -10.51
C PHE A 130 13.49 28.55 -10.74
N ASN A 131 12.79 27.87 -11.64
CA ASN A 131 13.18 26.57 -12.17
C ASN A 131 13.91 26.74 -13.50
N GLN A 132 15.24 26.62 -13.46
CA GLN A 132 16.13 26.69 -14.65
C GLN A 132 16.11 25.41 -15.51
N ASN A 133 15.29 24.42 -15.13
CA ASN A 133 15.19 23.18 -15.88
C ASN A 133 14.16 23.33 -17.00
N ASN A 134 14.36 22.53 -18.04
CA ASN A 134 13.38 22.30 -19.10
C ASN A 134 12.34 21.22 -18.73
N PHE A 135 12.23 20.85 -17.46
CA PHE A 135 11.22 19.93 -16.92
C PHE A 135 10.64 20.47 -15.61
N GLU A 136 9.44 19.99 -15.24
CA GLU A 136 8.77 20.35 -13.99
C GLU A 136 9.46 19.75 -12.77
N VAL A 137 9.57 20.54 -11.70
CA VAL A 137 10.14 20.09 -10.42
C VAL A 137 9.09 20.13 -9.33
N ASN A 138 8.92 19.01 -8.63
CA ASN A 138 8.11 18.92 -7.43
C ASN A 138 8.92 19.34 -6.20
N LEU A 139 8.44 20.38 -5.50
CA LEU A 139 9.06 20.95 -4.31
C LEU A 139 8.48 20.39 -3.01
N ALA A 140 7.57 19.42 -3.05
CA ALA A 140 6.94 18.84 -1.86
C ALA A 140 7.97 18.50 -0.77
N GLY A 141 7.79 19.07 0.41
CA GLY A 141 8.66 18.82 1.56
C GLY A 141 10.02 19.53 1.53
N TRP A 142 10.36 20.25 0.46
CA TRP A 142 11.51 21.15 0.46
C TRP A 142 11.27 22.24 1.50
N GLN A 143 12.37 22.84 1.98
CA GLN A 143 12.32 23.84 3.03
C GLN A 143 13.15 25.06 2.65
N ILE A 144 12.61 26.23 2.95
CA ILE A 144 13.36 27.48 3.01
C ILE A 144 13.43 27.88 4.47
N THR A 145 14.64 28.11 4.96
CA THR A 145 14.89 28.45 6.34
C THR A 145 15.70 29.73 6.40
N ASP A 146 15.23 30.69 7.19
CA ASP A 146 16.05 31.80 7.64
C ASP A 146 16.93 31.34 8.81
N THR A 147 18.24 31.46 8.62
CA THR A 147 19.26 30.99 9.58
C THR A 147 19.72 32.08 10.54
N GLU A 148 19.28 33.32 10.34
CA GLU A 148 19.65 34.45 11.20
C GLU A 148 18.47 34.88 12.09
N GLY A 149 18.75 35.27 13.33
CA GLY A 149 17.70 35.68 14.27
C GLY A 149 16.77 34.54 14.71
N ALA A 150 15.46 34.80 14.73
CA ALA A 150 14.45 33.82 15.11
C ALA A 150 14.19 32.88 13.92
N THR A 151 14.80 31.69 13.94
CA THR A 151 14.69 30.69 12.87
C THR A 151 13.24 30.44 12.47
N LYS A 152 12.93 30.73 11.21
CA LYS A 152 11.67 30.37 10.59
C LYS A 152 11.89 29.49 9.39
N THR A 153 11.12 28.42 9.34
CA THR A 153 11.18 27.44 8.27
C THR A 153 9.83 27.36 7.59
N TYR A 154 9.84 27.60 6.29
CA TYR A 154 8.71 27.33 5.41
C TYR A 154 8.91 25.96 4.76
N THR A 155 7.91 25.09 4.84
CA THR A 155 7.90 23.79 4.15
C THR A 155 6.89 23.83 3.01
N PHE A 156 7.31 23.47 1.81
CA PHE A 156 6.42 23.43 0.66
C PHE A 156 5.36 22.32 0.80
N PRO A 157 4.07 22.62 0.59
CA PRO A 157 2.99 21.62 0.54
C PRO A 157 3.21 20.54 -0.53
N ARG A 158 2.54 19.39 -0.38
CA ARG A 158 2.69 18.21 -1.26
C ARG A 158 2.39 18.45 -2.75
N GLU A 159 1.58 19.45 -3.06
CA GLU A 159 1.16 19.78 -4.42
C GLU A 159 1.97 20.92 -5.05
N THR A 160 3.10 21.31 -4.44
CA THR A 160 3.90 22.43 -4.94
C THR A 160 4.80 21.98 -6.08
N GLN A 161 4.57 22.51 -7.27
CA GLN A 161 5.36 22.23 -8.46
C GLN A 161 5.73 23.54 -9.15
N ILE A 162 6.90 23.57 -9.79
CA ILE A 162 7.29 24.65 -10.69
C ILE A 162 7.53 24.03 -12.07
N GLY A 163 6.77 24.47 -13.07
CA GLY A 163 6.94 24.05 -14.45
C GLY A 163 8.32 24.43 -15.02
N PRO A 164 8.67 23.95 -16.22
CA PRO A 164 9.94 24.28 -16.88
C PRO A 164 10.07 25.80 -17.11
N GLU A 165 11.23 26.38 -16.82
CA GLU A 165 11.46 27.84 -16.88
C GLU A 165 10.38 28.64 -16.12
N GLY A 166 9.79 28.03 -15.08
CA GLY A 166 8.70 28.61 -14.31
C GLY A 166 9.18 29.34 -13.06
N PHE A 167 8.33 30.23 -12.55
CA PHE A 167 8.58 31.02 -11.34
C PHE A 167 7.54 30.69 -10.26
N LEU A 168 7.96 30.74 -9.00
CA LEU A 168 7.10 30.65 -7.83
C LEU A 168 7.44 31.78 -6.86
N VAL A 169 6.44 32.58 -6.52
CA VAL A 169 6.58 33.70 -5.58
C VAL A 169 6.04 33.28 -4.21
N LEU A 170 6.89 33.35 -3.19
CA LEU A 170 6.54 33.18 -1.79
C LEU A 170 6.45 34.54 -1.10
N SER A 171 5.23 35.00 -0.88
CA SER A 171 4.98 36.21 -0.10
C SER A 171 5.17 35.96 1.41
N ARG A 172 5.53 37.01 2.16
CA ARG A 172 5.65 36.94 3.62
C ARG A 172 4.39 36.44 4.33
N PRO A 173 3.15 36.80 3.95
CA PRO A 173 1.95 36.20 4.51
C PRO A 173 1.87 34.68 4.34
N THR A 174 2.51 34.13 3.30
CA THR A 174 2.52 32.70 2.99
C THR A 174 3.65 31.97 3.73
N SER A 175 4.89 32.46 3.59
CA SER A 175 6.07 31.83 4.15
C SER A 175 6.23 32.07 5.65
N LYS A 176 5.71 33.21 6.14
CA LYS A 176 5.95 33.80 7.46
C LYS A 176 7.41 34.15 7.74
N ILE A 177 8.30 33.97 6.76
CA ILE A 177 9.70 34.38 6.80
C ILE A 177 9.72 35.91 6.71
N THR A 178 10.52 36.53 7.57
CA THR A 178 10.82 37.96 7.51
C THR A 178 12.18 38.08 6.87
N LEU A 179 12.32 38.90 5.84
CA LEU A 179 13.61 39.14 5.22
C LEU A 179 14.36 40.23 5.98
N ASN A 180 15.65 40.01 6.25
CA ASN A 180 16.48 41.00 6.92
C ASN A 180 16.86 42.12 5.94
N ASN A 181 16.66 43.36 6.36
CA ASN A 181 16.92 44.61 5.64
C ASN A 181 18.09 45.41 6.22
#